data_AF-A0A0R2BIV3-F1
#
_entry.id   AF-A0A0R2BIV3-F1
#
_cell.length_a   1.000
_cell.length_b   1.000
_cell.length_c   1.000
_cell.angle_alpha   90.00
_cell.angle_beta   90.00
_cell.angle_gamma   90.00
#
_symmetry.space_group_name_H-M   'P 1'
#
loop_
_entity.id
_entity.type
_entity.pdbx_description
1 polymer ?
#
loop_
_entity_poly.entity_id
_entity_poly.type
_entity_poly.pdbx_seq_one_letter_code
_entity_poly.pdbx_strand_id
1 'polypeptide(L)'
;MSKVLVIKAHPYGADKSKTVKVLSEFMETYHAKNSNDEITELDLYRDFIPEINKDILDGWGALANGAEFSSLNETTPNKRILPGLMS
;
A
#
# COMPACT_ATOMS: atom_id res chain seq x y z
N MET A 1 -1.34 -17.64 -12.25
CA MET A 1 -0.86 -17.06 -11.00
C MET A 1 -0.63 -15.59 -11.26
N SER A 2 -1.60 -14.80 -10.84
CA SER A 2 -1.56 -13.34 -10.85
C SER A 2 -1.25 -12.85 -9.43
N LYS A 3 -0.71 -11.64 -9.33
CA LYS A 3 -0.65 -10.90 -8.07
C LYS A 3 -1.76 -9.85 -8.07
N VAL A 4 -2.57 -9.83 -7.03
CA VAL A 4 -3.75 -8.97 -6.92
C VAL A 4 -3.61 -8.09 -5.68
N LEU A 5 -3.63 -6.77 -5.91
CA LEU A 5 -3.63 -5.79 -4.84
C LEU A 5 -5.06 -5.27 -4.63
N VAL A 6 -5.62 -5.53 -3.45
CA VAL A 6 -6.93 -5.03 -3.03
C VAL A 6 -6.72 -3.75 -2.23
N ILE A 7 -7.10 -2.60 -2.81
CA ILE A 7 -6.95 -1.31 -2.15
C ILE A 7 -8.28 -0.91 -1.51
N LYS A 8 -8.33 -0.94 -0.18
CA LYS A 8 -9.50 -0.51 0.61
C LYS A 8 -9.28 0.90 1.13
N ALA A 9 -10.12 1.83 0.68
CA ALA A 9 -10.06 3.24 1.05
C ALA A 9 -11.30 3.64 1.87
N HIS A 10 -11.58 2.93 2.97
CA HIS A 10 -12.78 3.19 3.78
C HIS A 10 -12.52 2.97 5.28
N PRO A 11 -12.97 3.87 6.18
CA PRO A 11 -12.67 3.79 7.61
C PRO A 11 -13.49 2.72 8.36
N TYR A 12 -14.60 2.27 7.78
CA TYR A 12 -15.49 1.29 8.38
C TYR A 12 -15.51 -0.04 7.63
N GLY A 13 -15.82 -1.12 8.35
CA GLY A 13 -15.99 -2.46 7.80
C GLY A 13 -17.33 -2.70 7.08
N ALA A 14 -17.55 -3.93 6.63
CA ALA A 14 -18.75 -4.36 5.90
C ALA A 14 -20.06 -4.24 6.70
N ASP A 15 -19.98 -4.13 8.03
CA ASP A 15 -21.11 -3.88 8.93
C ASP A 15 -21.71 -2.48 8.73
N LYS A 16 -20.88 -1.51 8.35
CA LYS A 16 -21.24 -0.09 8.25
C LYS A 16 -21.03 0.51 6.86
N SER A 17 -20.39 -0.23 5.94
CA SER A 17 -20.09 0.24 4.59
C SER A 17 -20.64 -0.71 3.53
N LYS A 18 -21.51 -0.16 2.66
CA LYS A 18 -22.05 -0.92 1.52
C LYS A 18 -20.94 -1.28 0.52
N THR A 19 -19.96 -0.40 0.30
CA THR A 19 -18.86 -0.66 -0.64
C THR A 19 -17.93 -1.74 -0.10
N VAL A 20 -17.59 -1.72 1.20
CA VAL A 20 -16.77 -2.78 1.80
C VAL A 20 -17.54 -4.10 1.83
N LYS A 21 -18.85 -4.10 2.05
CA LYS A 21 -19.67 -5.31 1.94
C LYS A 21 -19.63 -5.93 0.54
N VAL A 22 -19.75 -5.10 -0.50
CA VAL A 22 -19.62 -5.57 -1.90
C VAL A 22 -18.21 -6.09 -2.17
N LEU A 23 -17.17 -5.42 -1.65
CA LEU A 23 -15.80 -5.89 -1.77
C LEU A 23 -15.60 -7.26 -1.12
N SER A 24 -16.13 -7.50 0.08
CA SER A 24 -16.04 -8.80 0.75
C SER A 24 -16.61 -9.93 -0.11
N GLU A 25 -17.83 -9.75 -0.63
CA GLU A 25 -18.49 -10.73 -1.51
C GLU A 25 -17.69 -10.99 -2.80
N PHE A 26 -17.18 -9.91 -3.40
CA PHE A 26 -16.33 -10.00 -4.59
C PHE A 26 -15.07 -10.83 -4.30
N MET A 27 -14.40 -10.57 -3.17
CA MET A 27 -13.16 -11.26 -2.82
C MET A 27 -13.37 -12.73 -2.48
N GLU A 28 -14.47 -13.09 -1.82
CA GLU A 28 -14.86 -14.49 -1.60
C GLU A 28 -15.01 -15.23 -2.93
N THR A 29 -15.76 -14.63 -3.87
CA THR A 29 -15.96 -15.21 -5.21
C THR A 29 -14.66 -15.26 -6.02
N TYR A 30 -13.83 -14.22 -5.93
CA TYR A 30 -12.57 -14.12 -6.65
C TYR A 30 -11.58 -15.19 -6.19
N HIS A 31 -11.39 -15.33 -4.88
CA HIS A 31 -10.48 -16.33 -4.30
C HIS A 31 -10.92 -17.76 -4.65
N ALA A 32 -12.23 -18.04 -4.61
CA ALA A 32 -12.76 -19.36 -4.99
C ALA A 32 -12.48 -19.73 -6.46
N LYS A 33 -12.49 -18.74 -7.37
CA LYS A 33 -12.23 -18.95 -8.81
C LYS A 33 -10.75 -18.90 -9.18
N ASN A 34 -9.93 -18.24 -8.36
CA ASN A 34 -8.52 -17.98 -8.64
C ASN A 34 -7.65 -18.40 -7.44
N SER A 35 -7.78 -19.64 -6.99
CA SER A 35 -7.11 -20.16 -5.79
C SER A 35 -5.58 -20.11 -5.82
N ASN A 36 -5.01 -19.94 -7.02
CA ASN A 36 -3.56 -19.89 -7.25
C ASN A 36 -3.03 -18.45 -7.32
N ASP A 37 -3.88 -17.44 -7.17
CA ASP A 37 -3.47 -16.04 -7.24
C ASP A 37 -3.08 -15.54 -5.85
N GLU A 38 -2.04 -14.71 -5.80
CA GLU A 38 -1.52 -14.11 -4.58
C GLU A 38 -2.27 -12.80 -4.33
N ILE A 39 -2.98 -12.73 -3.20
CA ILE A 39 -3.82 -11.58 -2.86
C ILE A 39 -3.19 -10.84 -1.69
N THR A 40 -2.96 -9.53 -1.88
CA THR A 40 -2.49 -8.62 -0.83
C THR A 40 -3.54 -7.52 -0.62
N GLU A 41 -3.92 -7.25 0.62
CA GLU A 41 -4.81 -6.13 0.97
C GLU A 41 -4.00 -4.93 1.47
N LEU A 42 -4.22 -3.77 0.87
CA LEU A 42 -3.74 -2.47 1.33
C LEU A 42 -4.94 -1.66 1.85
N ASP A 43 -4.96 -1.39 3.15
CA ASP A 43 -5.99 -0.61 3.82
C ASP A 43 -5.48 0.81 4.08
N LEU A 44 -5.94 1.78 3.30
CA LEU A 44 -5.43 3.16 3.37
C LEU A 44 -5.77 3.88 4.69
N TYR A 45 -6.71 3.35 5.49
CA TYR A 45 -7.06 3.93 6.79
C TYR A 45 -6.31 3.28 7.96
N ARG A 46 -5.66 2.14 7.73
CA ARG A 46 -4.89 1.40 8.74
C ARG A 46 -3.39 1.46 8.46
N ASP A 47 -3.01 1.30 7.20
CA ASP A 47 -1.63 1.18 6.77
C ASP A 47 -0.96 2.55 6.66
N PHE A 48 0.35 2.59 6.84
CA PHE A 48 1.09 3.84 6.80
C PHE A 48 1.28 4.33 5.36
N ILE A 49 0.54 5.37 4.98
CA ILE A 49 0.69 6.08 3.71
C ILE A 49 1.31 7.45 3.99
N PRO A 50 2.57 7.70 3.59
CA PRO A 50 3.19 8.98 3.84
C PRO A 50 2.61 10.03 2.90
N GLU A 51 2.30 11.18 3.48
CA GLU A 51 1.93 12.35 2.69
C GLU A 51 3.18 12.97 2.06
N ILE A 52 3.00 13.55 0.88
CA ILE A 52 4.04 14.35 0.23
C ILE A 52 4.30 15.58 1.11
N ASN A 53 5.53 15.70 1.59
CA ASN A 53 5.98 16.81 2.42
C ASN A 53 7.38 17.28 1.98
N LYS A 54 7.92 18.30 2.66
CA LYS A 54 9.23 18.88 2.37
C LYS A 54 10.34 17.81 2.31
N ASP A 55 10.37 16.89 3.28
CA ASP A 55 11.42 15.88 3.37
C ASP A 55 11.36 14.86 2.22
N ILE A 56 10.15 14.52 1.75
CA ILE A 56 9.98 13.66 0.57
C ILE A 56 10.44 14.40 -0.69
N LEU A 57 10.04 15.67 -0.86
CA LEU A 57 10.42 16.47 -2.02
C LEU A 57 11.94 16.71 -2.08
N ASP A 58 12.57 17.02 -0.95
CA ASP A 58 14.02 17.18 -0.85
C ASP A 58 14.75 15.86 -1.17
N GLY A 59 14.24 14.73 -0.67
CA GLY A 59 14.76 13.40 -0.97
C GLY A 59 14.67 13.06 -2.46
N TRP A 60 13.54 13.38 -3.12
CA TRP A 60 13.40 13.21 -4.57
C TRP A 60 14.38 14.10 -5.34
N GLY A 61 14.58 15.34 -4.91
CA GLY A 61 15.56 16.25 -5.51
C GLY A 61 17.00 15.71 -5.38
N ALA A 62 17.37 15.17 -4.22
CA ALA A 62 18.68 14.57 -4.01
C ALA A 62 18.90 13.33 -4.90
N LEU A 63 17.92 12.42 -4.96
CA LEU A 63 17.98 11.24 -5.84
C LEU A 63 18.08 11.63 -7.31
N ALA A 64 17.30 12.61 -7.76
CA ALA A 64 17.34 13.09 -9.14
C ALA A 64 18.70 13.69 -9.51
N ASN A 65 19.45 14.22 -8.53
CA ASN A 65 20.80 14.75 -8.70
C ASN A 65 21.91 13.68 -8.52
N GLY A 66 21.56 12.40 -8.40
CA GLY A 66 22.51 11.29 -8.35
C GLY A 66 23.03 10.93 -6.95
N ALA A 67 22.38 11.41 -5.88
CA ALA A 67 22.70 10.95 -4.53
C ALA A 67 22.26 9.49 -4.32
N GLU A 68 23.05 8.72 -3.56
CA GLU A 68 22.72 7.35 -3.19
C GLU A 68 21.55 7.30 -2.20
N PHE A 69 20.68 6.29 -2.29
CA PHE A 69 19.54 6.16 -1.37
C PHE A 69 19.98 6.07 0.10
N SER A 70 21.10 5.41 0.38
CA SER A 70 21.67 5.30 1.73
C SER A 70 22.16 6.62 2.31
N SER A 71 22.33 7.66 1.47
CA SER A 71 22.74 9.00 1.89
C SER A 71 21.56 9.91 2.23
N LEU A 72 20.32 9.47 2.00
CA LEU A 72 19.12 10.22 2.37
C LEU A 72 18.88 10.17 3.88
N ASN A 73 18.34 11.26 4.44
CA ASN A 73 18.08 11.40 5.87
C ASN A 73 17.02 10.40 6.37
N GLU A 74 17.21 9.83 7.56
CA GLU A 74 16.31 8.81 8.13
C GLU A 74 14.91 9.32 8.52
N THR A 75 14.73 10.65 8.56
CA THR A 75 13.44 11.29 8.86
C THR A 75 12.45 11.20 7.70
N THR A 76 12.88 10.78 6.50
CA THR A 76 11.96 10.56 5.38
C THR A 76 11.11 9.31 5.64
N PRO A 77 9.77 9.40 5.60
CA PRO A 77 8.85 8.27 5.80
C PRO A 77 9.09 7.01 4.96
N ASN A 78 9.91 7.11 3.91
CA ASN A 78 10.25 6.05 2.97
C ASN A 78 10.90 4.81 3.58
N LYS A 79 11.51 4.88 4.79
CA LYS A 79 12.07 3.68 5.45
C LYS A 79 11.02 2.66 5.92
N ARG A 80 9.73 3.04 6.01
CA ARG A 80 8.68 2.17 6.57
C ARG A 80 7.88 1.38 5.53
N ILE A 81 8.02 1.69 4.24
CA ILE A 81 7.19 1.11 3.15
C ILE A 81 7.86 -0.08 2.45
N LEU A 82 9.19 -0.16 2.50
CA LEU A 82 9.93 -1.18 1.77
C LEU A 82 10.10 -2.56 2.45
N PRO A 83 9.91 -2.75 3.78
CA PRO A 83 10.06 -4.09 4.37
C PRO A 83 8.98 -5.09 3.94
N GLY A 84 7.78 -4.64 3.56
CA GLY A 84 6.63 -5.51 3.27
C GLY A 84 6.41 -5.82 1.79
N LEU A 85 7.20 -5.24 0.89
CA LEU A 85 7.12 -5.43 -0.57
C LEU A 85 8.31 -6.24 -1.13
N MET A 86 9.25 -6.63 -0.26
CA MET A 86 10.46 -7.39 -0.62
C MET A 86 10.46 -8.84 -0.10
N SER A 87 9.34 -9.33 0.44
CA SER A 87 9.15 -10.75 0.81
C SER A 87 8.39 -11.52 -0.25
#